data_AF-A0A2E1L4J4-F1
#
_entry.id   AF-A0A2E1L4J4-F1
#
_cell.length_a   1.000
_cell.length_b   1.000
_cell.length_c   1.000
_cell.angle_alpha   90.00
_cell.angle_beta   90.00
_cell.angle_gamma   90.00
#
_symmetry.space_group_name_H-M   'P 1'
#
loop_
_entity.id
_entity.type
_entity.pdbx_description
1 polymer ?
#
loop_
_entity_poly.entity_id
_entity_poly.type
_entity_poly.pdbx_seq_one_letter_code
_entity_poly.pdbx_strand_id
1 'polypeptide(L)' 'YPDWLGSGCKHTYYSYQWWGNTNCDSTFQFFANGNLGQNIYIIPEKETVIVHFGNSLQYYNSDFDLWNIALQLK' A
#
# COMPACT_ATOMS: atom_id res chain seq x y z
N TYR A 1 -0.66 4.54 18.61
CA TYR A 1 -1.14 4.81 17.22
C TYR A 1 -1.70 3.50 16.68
N PRO A 2 -2.67 3.47 15.73
CA PRO A 2 -3.25 2.22 15.23
C PRO A 2 -2.20 1.22 14.75
N ASP A 3 -2.43 -0.07 15.01
CA ASP A 3 -1.46 -1.14 14.76
C ASP A 3 -1.03 -1.26 13.29
N TRP A 4 -1.91 -0.88 12.36
CA TRP A 4 -1.64 -0.90 10.92
C TRP A 4 -0.59 0.11 10.47
N LEU A 5 -0.27 1.11 11.28
CA LEU A 5 0.84 2.03 10.99
C LEU A 5 2.20 1.45 11.31
N GLY A 6 2.24 0.26 11.92
CA GLY A 6 3.46 -0.41 12.30
C GLY A 6 4.28 0.36 13.34
N SER A 7 5.39 -0.25 13.74
CA SER A 7 6.37 0.36 14.64
C SER A 7 7.76 -0.15 14.31
N GLY A 8 8.78 0.66 14.59
CA GLY A 8 10.17 0.32 14.26
C GLY A 8 10.47 0.37 12.76
N CYS A 9 11.25 -0.60 12.25
CA CYS A 9 11.71 -0.62 10.85
C CYS A 9 10.61 -0.89 9.83
N LYS A 10 9.48 -1.49 10.24
CA LYS A 10 8.31 -1.73 9.39
C LYS A 10 7.16 -0.84 9.84
N HIS A 11 6.87 0.21 9.07
CA HIS A 11 5.84 1.18 9.40
C HIS A 11 5.25 1.84 8.15
N THR A 12 4.08 2.45 8.33
CA THR A 12 3.42 3.28 7.33
C THR A 12 3.69 4.75 7.64
N TYR A 13 3.99 5.53 6.60
CA TYR A 13 4.19 6.97 6.69
C TYR A 13 3.37 7.69 5.62
N TYR A 14 3.29 9.01 5.72
CA TYR A 14 2.60 9.86 4.75
C TYR A 14 3.47 11.07 4.40
N SER A 15 3.69 11.30 3.11
CA SER A 15 4.47 12.44 2.62
C SER A 15 4.11 12.75 1.17
N TYR A 16 4.15 14.04 0.79
CA TYR A 16 3.86 14.49 -0.59
C TYR A 16 2.56 13.94 -1.19
N GLN A 17 1.51 13.79 -0.38
CA GLN A 17 0.20 13.21 -0.75
C GLN A 17 0.21 11.70 -1.03
N TRP A 18 1.30 11.01 -0.72
CA TRP A 18 1.43 9.56 -0.83
C TRP A 18 1.48 8.92 0.55
N TRP A 19 0.78 7.80 0.70
CA TRP A 19 1.09 6.84 1.73
C TRP A 19 2.32 6.03 1.31
N GLY A 20 3.12 5.61 2.28
CA GLY A 20 4.27 4.76 2.04
C GLY A 20 4.40 3.68 3.08
N ASN A 21 4.81 2.49 2.66
CA ASN A 21 5.14 1.36 3.52
C ASN A 21 6.64 1.11 3.43
N THR A 22 7.32 1.12 4.57
CA THR A 22 8.72 0.70 4.66
C THR A 22 8.80 -0.73 5.18
N ASN A 23 9.68 -1.52 4.60
CA ASN A 23 10.06 -2.84 5.10
C ASN A 23 11.40 -2.74 5.85
N CYS A 24 11.73 -3.76 6.64
CA CYS A 24 12.98 -3.76 7.42
C CYS A 24 14.25 -3.96 6.58
N ASP A 25 14.10 -4.31 5.31
CA ASP A 25 15.18 -4.38 4.32
C ASP A 25 15.45 -3.02 3.63
N SER A 26 14.84 -1.94 4.13
CA SER A 26 14.93 -0.58 3.54
C SER A 26 14.32 -0.47 2.13
N THR A 27 13.42 -1.39 1.76
CA THR A 27 12.56 -1.19 0.58
C THR A 27 11.35 -0.32 0.94
N PHE A 28 10.98 0.53 -0.02
CA PHE A 28 9.86 1.47 0.11
C PHE A 28 8.82 1.18 -0.95
N GLN A 29 7.55 1.19 -0.55
CA GLN A 29 6.39 1.05 -1.43
C GLN A 29 5.52 2.28 -1.26
N PHE A 30 4.85 2.72 -2.32
CA PHE A 30 4.08 3.96 -2.32
C PHE A 30 2.66 3.71 -2.81
N PHE A 31 1.68 4.35 -2.17
CA PHE A 31 0.30 4.16 -2.57
C PHE A 31 -0.60 5.35 -2.27
N ALA A 32 -1.72 5.40 -2.97
CA ALA A 32 -2.81 6.33 -2.71
C ALA A 32 -4.14 5.61 -2.95
N ASN A 33 -5.12 5.88 -2.09
CA ASN A 33 -6.42 5.24 -2.14
C ASN A 33 -7.54 6.27 -2.27
N GLY A 34 -8.60 5.88 -2.97
CA GLY A 34 -9.86 6.61 -3.06
C GLY A 34 -10.98 5.89 -2.30
N ASN A 35 -12.00 6.64 -1.91
CA ASN A 35 -13.06 6.18 -1.01
C ASN A 35 -13.89 4.99 -1.52
N LEU A 36 -13.90 4.71 -2.83
CA LEU A 36 -14.70 3.64 -3.43
C LEU A 36 -13.83 2.53 -4.02
N GLY A 37 -12.69 2.27 -3.38
CA GLY A 37 -11.75 1.21 -3.75
C GLY A 37 -10.86 1.60 -4.92
N GLN A 38 -10.68 2.88 -5.24
CA GLN A 38 -9.63 3.27 -6.17
C GLN A 38 -8.28 3.10 -5.49
N ASN A 39 -7.30 2.53 -6.16
CA ASN A 39 -5.93 2.49 -5.65
C ASN A 39 -4.90 2.61 -6.78
N ILE A 40 -3.77 3.20 -6.42
CA ILE A 40 -2.52 3.08 -7.15
C ILE A 40 -1.47 2.64 -6.14
N TYR A 41 -0.74 1.56 -6.46
CA TYR A 41 0.27 0.97 -5.59
C TYR A 41 1.54 0.70 -6.39
N ILE A 42 2.67 1.23 -5.93
CA ILE A 42 3.95 1.23 -6.62
C ILE A 42 4.95 0.42 -5.79
N ILE A 43 5.56 -0.58 -6.41
CA ILE A 43 6.58 -1.46 -5.82
C ILE A 43 7.86 -1.32 -6.66
N PRO A 44 8.74 -0.35 -6.33
CA PRO A 44 9.93 -0.06 -7.13
C PRO A 44 10.87 -1.24 -7.27
N GLU A 45 11.12 -1.98 -6.18
CA GLU A 45 12.04 -3.13 -6.16
C GLU A 45 11.58 -4.28 -7.08
N LYS A 46 10.28 -4.35 -7.37
CA LYS A 46 9.68 -5.35 -8.28
C LYS A 46 9.30 -4.77 -9.64
N GLU A 47 9.66 -3.52 -9.92
CA GLU A 47 9.30 -2.81 -11.16
C GLU A 47 7.79 -2.91 -11.48
N THR A 48 6.94 -2.91 -10.45
CA THR A 48 5.52 -3.25 -10.58
C THR A 48 4.64 -2.09 -10.11
N VAL A 49 3.59 -1.82 -10.89
CA VAL A 49 2.50 -0.90 -10.52
C VAL A 49 1.17 -1.65 -10.58
N ILE A 50 0.41 -1.58 -9.48
CA ILE A 50 -0.96 -2.08 -9.40
C ILE A 50 -1.89 -0.87 -9.47
N VAL A 51 -2.89 -0.93 -10.34
CA VAL A 51 -3.91 0.10 -10.47
C VAL A 51 -5.28 -0.54 -10.42
N HIS A 52 -6.15 -0.03 -9.56
CA HIS A 52 -7.54 -0.46 -9.46
C HIS A 52 -8.47 0.75 -9.56
N PHE A 53 -9.45 0.66 -10.46
CA PHE A 53 -10.46 1.69 -10.70
C PHE A 53 -11.79 1.30 -10.07
N GLY A 54 -11.85 1.28 -8.75
CA GLY A 54 -13.08 0.99 -8.01
C GLY A 54 -14.16 2.07 -8.19
N ASN A 55 -15.43 1.68 -7.99
CA ASN A 55 -16.57 2.60 -7.88
C ASN A 55 -17.56 2.16 -6.78
N SER A 56 -17.23 1.09 -6.05
CA SER A 56 -18.05 0.46 -5.00
C SER A 56 -17.15 -0.39 -4.11
N LEU A 57 -17.51 -0.49 -2.84
CA LEU A 57 -16.81 -1.32 -1.85
C LEU A 57 -17.38 -2.74 -1.74
N GLN A 58 -18.42 -3.09 -2.49
CA GLN A 58 -19.16 -4.36 -2.35
C GLN A 58 -18.26 -5.61 -2.37
N TYR A 59 -17.16 -5.57 -3.13
CA TYR A 59 -16.19 -6.67 -3.26
C TYR A 59 -14.76 -6.25 -2.86
N TYR A 60 -14.60 -5.05 -2.32
CA TYR A 60 -13.30 -4.46 -2.04
C TYR A 60 -13.05 -4.47 -0.53
N ASN A 61 -12.24 -5.43 -0.07
CA ASN A 61 -12.20 -5.80 1.35
C ASN A 61 -11.08 -5.15 2.18
N SER A 62 -10.39 -4.13 1.61
CA SER A 62 -9.60 -3.06 2.28
C SER A 62 -8.34 -2.71 1.50
N ASP A 63 -7.91 -1.45 1.60
CA ASP A 63 -6.66 -0.95 1.02
C ASP A 63 -5.39 -1.55 1.67
N PHE A 64 -5.53 -2.15 2.85
CA PHE A 64 -4.43 -2.68 3.65
C PHE A 64 -3.86 -4.00 3.13
N ASP A 65 -4.56 -4.68 2.23
CA ASP A 65 -4.13 -5.98 1.70
C ASP A 65 -2.99 -5.84 0.66
N LEU A 66 -2.87 -4.70 0.00
CA LEU A 66 -1.88 -4.53 -1.07
C LEU A 66 -0.43 -4.62 -0.57
N TRP A 67 -0.17 -4.28 0.70
CA TRP A 67 1.16 -4.49 1.29
C TRP A 67 1.50 -5.99 1.44
N ASN A 68 0.50 -6.82 1.76
CA ASN A 68 0.70 -8.28 1.83
C ASN A 68 0.81 -8.90 0.44
N ILE A 69 -0.02 -8.45 -0.52
CA ILE A 69 0.09 -8.85 -1.92
C ILE A 69 1.49 -8.52 -2.46
N ALA A 70 2.01 -7.32 -2.16
CA ALA A 70 3.34 -6.91 -2.57
C ALA A 70 4.43 -7.86 -2.07
N LEU A 71 4.28 -8.47 -0.89
CA LEU A 71 5.22 -9.47 -0.37
C LEU A 71 5.14 -10.82 -1.11
N GLN A 72 4.00 -11.15 -1.73
CA GLN A 72 3.79 -12.42 -2.44
C GLN A 72 4.18 -12.39 -3.92
N LEU A 73 4.30 -11.19 -4.51
CA LEU A 73 4.77 -11.05 -5.89
C LEU A 73 6.20 -11.57 -6.04
N LYS A 74 6.50 -12.28 -7.11
CA LYS A 74 7.83 -12.82 -7.43
C LYS A 74 8.57 -11.93 -8.40
#